data_AF-A0A1U9UUY6-F1
#
_entry.id   AF-A0A1U9UUY6-F1
#
_cell.length_a   1.000
_cell.length_b   1.000
_cell.length_c   1.000
_cell.angle_alpha   90.00
_cell.angle_beta   90.00
_cell.angle_gamma   90.00
#
_symmetry.space_group_name_H-M   'P 1'
#
loop_
_entity.id
_entity.type
_entity.pdbx_description
1 polymer ?
#
loop_
_entity_poly.entity_id
_entity_poly.type
_entity_poly.pdbx_seq_one_letter_code
_entity_poly.pdbx_strand_id
1 'polypeptide(L)'
;MHAKFRDGLANLYRSHYVRKGMENNNTHGFSKQKFVGSLPADSLSIPPELVEKLTDAERSYVERKVIEPARQAAEARRLAELARERDANWRVVEAARLLREARDLAEAGPGVLDAAGTAGAEEALGSLRAVVQHSVADCSADPLQQALEAIQYAARAVREGRYGKAPSGNVRATDEYQLWGAIKSAVDGDPGECLLRALQDVGFVKVRGR
;
A
#
# COMPACT_ATOMS: atom_id res chain seq x y z
N MET A 1 -10.04 -25.02 -31.75
CA MET A 1 -8.80 -25.07 -30.94
C MET A 1 -9.14 -24.72 -29.50
N HIS A 2 -8.47 -25.33 -28.53
CA HIS A 2 -8.61 -25.02 -27.12
C HIS A 2 -7.22 -24.89 -26.48
N ALA A 3 -7.04 -23.89 -25.62
CA ALA A 3 -5.87 -23.78 -24.75
C ALA A 3 -6.27 -24.20 -23.32
N LYS A 4 -5.47 -25.07 -22.69
CA LYS A 4 -5.63 -25.47 -21.29
C LYS A 4 -4.36 -25.08 -20.51
N PHE A 5 -4.52 -24.30 -19.47
CA PHE A 5 -3.40 -23.82 -18.65
C PHE A 5 -3.15 -24.76 -17.47
N ARG A 6 -1.93 -25.26 -17.33
CA ARG A 6 -1.46 -26.09 -16.20
C ARG A 6 0.01 -25.83 -15.97
N ASP A 7 0.42 -25.68 -14.72
CA ASP A 7 1.84 -25.56 -14.31
C ASP A 7 2.63 -24.50 -15.09
N GLY A 8 1.99 -23.35 -15.37
CA GLY A 8 2.61 -22.26 -16.15
C GLY A 8 2.71 -22.52 -17.65
N LEU A 9 2.13 -23.60 -18.17
CA LEU A 9 2.11 -23.94 -19.59
C LEU A 9 0.69 -23.84 -20.18
N ALA A 10 0.60 -23.29 -21.38
CA ALA A 10 -0.58 -23.33 -22.23
C ALA A 10 -0.51 -24.54 -23.17
N ASN A 11 -1.30 -25.57 -22.89
CA ASN A 11 -1.42 -26.78 -23.71
C ASN A 11 -2.49 -26.59 -24.78
N LEU A 12 -2.11 -26.76 -26.05
CA LEU A 12 -2.97 -26.52 -27.22
C LEU A 12 -3.56 -27.83 -27.76
N TYR A 13 -4.89 -27.85 -27.91
CA TYR A 13 -5.64 -28.99 -28.39
C TYR A 13 -6.55 -28.62 -29.57
N ARG A 14 -6.37 -29.34 -30.68
CA ARG A 14 -7.28 -29.27 -31.84
C ARG A 14 -8.46 -30.21 -31.60
N SER A 15 -9.65 -29.64 -31.47
CA SER A 15 -10.90 -30.41 -31.37
C SER A 15 -11.47 -30.66 -32.76
N HIS A 16 -11.91 -31.88 -33.03
CA HIS A 16 -12.71 -32.23 -34.20
C HIS A 16 -13.91 -33.06 -33.78
N TYR A 17 -15.02 -32.87 -34.47
CA TYR A 17 -16.26 -33.58 -34.19
C TYR A 17 -16.27 -34.94 -34.91
N VAL A 18 -16.47 -36.01 -34.16
CA VAL A 18 -16.67 -37.37 -34.65
C VAL A 18 -18.17 -37.61 -34.72
N ARG A 19 -18.69 -37.85 -35.92
CA ARG A 19 -20.10 -38.15 -36.13
C ARG A 19 -20.45 -39.55 -35.59
N LYS A 20 -21.73 -39.75 -35.28
CA LYS A 20 -22.27 -41.08 -34.90
C LYS A 20 -21.93 -42.12 -35.98
N GLY A 21 -21.54 -43.32 -35.56
CA GLY A 21 -21.26 -44.46 -36.45
C GLY A 21 -19.91 -44.42 -37.20
N MET A 22 -19.06 -43.41 -36.99
CA MET A 22 -17.77 -43.28 -37.71
C MET A 22 -16.60 -44.00 -37.03
N GLU A 23 -16.56 -44.06 -35.70
CA GLU A 23 -15.44 -44.64 -34.94
C GLU A 23 -15.98 -45.70 -33.97
N ASN A 24 -15.54 -46.96 -34.13
CA ASN A 24 -15.94 -48.11 -33.30
C ASN A 24 -17.46 -48.26 -33.06
N ASN A 25 -18.27 -47.93 -34.06
CA ASN A 25 -19.74 -47.98 -33.99
C ASN A 25 -20.33 -47.15 -32.83
N ASN A 26 -19.76 -45.98 -32.57
CA ASN A 26 -20.21 -45.04 -31.55
C ASN A 26 -21.71 -44.69 -31.68
N THR A 27 -22.42 -44.71 -30.56
CA THR A 27 -23.89 -44.52 -30.49
C THR A 27 -24.36 -43.07 -30.63
N HIS A 28 -23.47 -42.11 -30.39
CA HIS A 28 -23.71 -40.66 -30.51
C HIS A 28 -22.44 -39.96 -31.01
N GLY A 29 -22.60 -38.75 -31.57
CA GLY A 29 -21.46 -37.94 -31.99
C GLY A 29 -20.79 -37.24 -30.79
N PHE A 30 -19.47 -37.11 -30.84
CA PHE A 30 -18.67 -36.57 -29.74
C PHE A 30 -17.48 -35.76 -30.28
N SER A 31 -16.89 -34.93 -29.43
CA SER A 31 -15.70 -34.14 -29.79
C SER A 31 -14.43 -34.84 -29.32
N LYS A 32 -13.47 -35.05 -30.23
CA LYS A 32 -12.16 -35.62 -29.93
C LYS A 32 -11.09 -34.54 -29.97
N GLN A 33 -10.26 -34.49 -28.94
CA GLN A 33 -9.18 -33.50 -28.82
C GLN A 33 -7.84 -34.16 -29.15
N LYS A 34 -7.10 -33.57 -30.09
CA LYS A 34 -5.72 -33.95 -30.43
C LYS A 34 -4.76 -32.89 -29.91
N PHE A 35 -3.74 -33.30 -29.15
CA PHE A 35 -2.68 -32.40 -28.70
C PHE A 35 -1.85 -31.92 -29.89
N VAL A 36 -1.53 -30.62 -29.92
CA VAL A 36 -0.78 -29.98 -31.01
C VAL A 36 0.59 -29.51 -30.52
N GLY A 37 0.65 -29.01 -29.29
CA GLY A 37 1.88 -28.53 -28.66
C GLY A 37 1.58 -27.73 -27.41
N SER A 38 2.62 -27.25 -26.77
CA SER A 38 2.57 -26.46 -25.55
C SER A 38 3.53 -25.28 -25.64
N LEU A 39 3.17 -24.18 -25.02
CA LEU A 39 4.06 -23.03 -24.85
C LEU A 39 3.93 -22.48 -23.43
N PRO A 40 4.98 -21.84 -22.87
CA PRO A 40 4.87 -21.09 -21.62
C PRO A 40 3.72 -20.08 -21.66
N ALA A 41 2.95 -19.99 -20.58
CA ALA A 41 1.79 -19.12 -20.49
C ALA A 41 2.15 -17.63 -20.52
N ASP A 42 3.42 -17.29 -20.26
CA ASP A 42 4.02 -15.96 -20.31
C ASP A 42 4.76 -15.69 -21.65
N SER A 43 4.66 -16.60 -22.62
CA SER A 43 5.28 -16.41 -23.93
C SER A 43 4.74 -15.15 -24.63
N LEU A 44 5.65 -14.30 -25.10
CA LEU A 44 5.32 -13.05 -25.80
C LEU A 44 5.15 -13.21 -27.32
N SER A 45 5.46 -14.40 -27.84
CA SER A 45 5.32 -14.77 -29.25
C SER A 45 5.08 -16.26 -29.41
N ILE A 46 4.42 -16.66 -30.49
CA ILE A 46 4.25 -18.08 -30.84
C ILE A 46 5.61 -18.63 -31.32
N PRO A 47 6.14 -19.71 -30.72
CA PRO A 47 7.40 -20.31 -31.16
C PRO A 47 7.33 -20.79 -32.62
N PRO A 48 8.40 -20.65 -33.43
CA PRO A 48 8.40 -21.04 -34.84
C PRO A 48 7.97 -22.50 -35.08
N GLU A 49 8.38 -23.42 -34.21
CA GLU A 49 8.02 -24.84 -34.28
C GLU A 49 6.50 -25.09 -34.14
N LEU A 50 5.81 -24.20 -33.44
CA LEU A 50 4.36 -24.23 -33.25
C LEU A 50 3.65 -23.55 -34.42
N VAL A 51 4.24 -22.51 -34.99
CA VAL A 51 3.72 -21.81 -36.17
C VAL A 51 3.50 -22.79 -37.32
N GLU A 52 4.46 -23.67 -37.61
CA GLU A 52 4.34 -24.69 -38.68
C GLU A 52 3.19 -25.69 -38.46
N LYS A 53 2.81 -25.95 -37.21
CA LYS A 53 1.77 -26.95 -36.84
C LYS A 53 0.36 -26.35 -36.79
N LEU A 54 0.25 -25.02 -36.79
CA LEU A 54 -0.99 -24.28 -36.61
C LEU A 54 -1.46 -23.65 -37.92
N THR A 55 -2.76 -23.73 -38.20
CA THR A 55 -3.39 -22.97 -39.28
C THR A 55 -3.52 -21.49 -38.91
N ASP A 56 -3.74 -20.60 -39.88
CA ASP A 56 -3.86 -19.16 -39.61
C ASP A 56 -4.96 -18.81 -38.61
N ALA A 57 -6.10 -19.52 -38.68
CA ALA A 57 -7.20 -19.38 -37.72
C ALA A 57 -6.79 -19.82 -36.31
N GLU A 58 -5.97 -20.88 -36.20
CA GLU A 58 -5.46 -21.37 -34.93
C GLU A 58 -4.37 -20.46 -34.37
N ARG A 59 -3.49 -19.92 -35.21
CA ARG A 59 -2.51 -18.89 -34.82
C ARG A 59 -3.22 -17.68 -34.26
N SER A 60 -4.27 -17.20 -34.94
CA SER A 60 -5.11 -16.09 -34.46
C SER A 60 -5.79 -16.39 -33.12
N TYR A 61 -6.18 -17.65 -32.90
CA TYR A 61 -6.72 -18.08 -31.61
C TYR A 61 -5.66 -18.05 -30.51
N VAL A 62 -4.47 -18.61 -30.75
CA VAL A 62 -3.36 -18.64 -29.79
C VAL A 62 -2.87 -17.23 -29.46
N GLU A 63 -2.76 -16.37 -30.47
CA GLU A 63 -2.36 -14.97 -30.30
C GLU A 63 -3.32 -14.28 -29.32
N ARG A 64 -4.64 -14.35 -29.55
CA ARG A 64 -5.63 -13.69 -28.70
C ARG A 64 -5.78 -14.31 -27.31
N LYS A 65 -5.58 -15.63 -27.18
CA LYS A 65 -5.89 -16.35 -25.92
C LYS A 65 -4.68 -16.58 -25.02
N VAL A 66 -3.47 -16.55 -25.56
CA VAL A 66 -2.24 -16.83 -24.80
C VAL A 66 -1.29 -15.64 -24.88
N ILE A 67 -0.94 -15.22 -26.11
CA ILE A 67 0.15 -14.25 -26.32
C ILE A 67 -0.24 -12.83 -25.90
N GLU A 68 -1.41 -12.36 -26.32
CA GLU A 68 -1.86 -11.00 -26.03
C GLU A 68 -2.04 -10.76 -24.51
N PRO A 69 -2.70 -11.67 -23.75
CA PRO A 69 -2.71 -11.58 -22.28
C PRO A 69 -1.31 -11.60 -21.66
N ALA A 70 -0.39 -12.42 -22.19
CA ALA A 70 0.98 -12.48 -21.68
C ALA A 70 1.74 -11.16 -21.90
N ARG A 71 1.59 -10.53 -23.07
CA ARG A 71 2.16 -9.21 -23.37
C ARG A 71 1.60 -8.14 -22.46
N GLN A 72 0.28 -8.10 -22.28
CA GLN A 72 -0.37 -7.15 -21.38
C GLN A 72 0.12 -7.34 -19.93
N ALA A 73 0.24 -8.58 -19.47
CA ALA A 73 0.75 -8.88 -18.13
C ALA A 73 2.25 -8.53 -17.98
N ALA A 74 3.07 -8.70 -19.02
CA ALA A 74 4.47 -8.30 -19.02
C ALA A 74 4.61 -6.77 -18.97
N GLU A 75 3.83 -6.05 -19.77
CA GLU A 75 3.83 -4.58 -19.77
C GLU A 75 3.30 -4.01 -18.46
N ALA A 76 2.22 -4.58 -17.91
CA ALA A 76 1.69 -4.17 -16.61
C ALA A 76 2.72 -4.38 -15.48
N ARG A 77 3.47 -5.49 -15.52
CA ARG A 77 4.58 -5.74 -14.58
C ARG A 77 5.67 -4.69 -14.72
N ARG A 78 6.11 -4.40 -15.94
CA ARG A 78 7.11 -3.36 -16.23
C ARG A 78 6.66 -1.98 -15.72
N LEU A 79 5.41 -1.60 -15.98
CA LEU A 79 4.85 -0.34 -15.50
C LEU A 79 4.74 -0.31 -13.97
N ALA A 80 4.35 -1.42 -13.34
CA ALA A 80 4.30 -1.54 -11.89
C ALA A 80 5.70 -1.46 -11.25
N GLU A 81 6.72 -2.04 -11.87
CA GLU A 81 8.12 -1.93 -11.44
C GLU A 81 8.61 -0.49 -11.54
N LEU A 82 8.38 0.18 -12.68
CA LEU A 82 8.73 1.60 -12.85
C LEU A 82 7.98 2.51 -11.87
N ALA A 83 6.70 2.22 -11.61
CA ALA A 83 5.92 2.95 -10.61
C ALA A 83 6.51 2.74 -9.21
N ARG A 84 6.85 1.49 -8.86
CA ARG A 84 7.48 1.15 -7.58
C ARG A 84 8.85 1.80 -7.40
N GLU A 85 9.66 1.87 -8.46
CA GLU A 85 10.97 2.53 -8.41
C GLU A 85 10.84 4.02 -8.07
N ARG A 86 9.77 4.67 -8.54
CA ARG A 86 9.52 6.11 -8.36
C ARG A 86 8.62 6.42 -7.16
N ASP A 87 8.04 5.40 -6.53
CA ASP A 87 7.18 5.54 -5.36
C ASP A 87 8.05 5.81 -4.11
N ALA A 88 8.12 7.08 -3.72
CA ALA A 88 8.84 7.51 -2.53
C ALA A 88 8.31 6.85 -1.25
N ASN A 89 7.00 6.63 -1.14
CA ASN A 89 6.41 5.97 0.02
C ASN A 89 6.84 4.51 0.10
N TRP A 90 6.86 3.80 -1.03
CA TRP A 90 7.39 2.43 -1.08
C TRP A 90 8.85 2.37 -0.62
N ARG A 91 9.69 3.32 -1.04
CA ARG A 91 11.10 3.41 -0.60
C ARG A 91 11.24 3.62 0.90
N VAL A 92 10.40 4.46 1.51
CA VAL A 92 10.39 4.69 2.96
C VAL A 92 9.96 3.43 3.72
N VAL A 93 8.92 2.74 3.24
CA VAL A 93 8.46 1.47 3.83
C VAL A 93 9.55 0.40 3.75
N GLU A 94 10.25 0.31 2.62
CA GLU A 94 11.34 -0.65 2.43
C GLU A 94 12.57 -0.31 3.29
N ALA A 95 12.93 0.98 3.41
CA ALA A 95 13.96 1.42 4.33
C ALA A 95 13.63 1.03 5.78
N ALA A 96 12.37 1.22 6.21
CA ALA A 96 11.92 0.80 7.53
C ALA A 96 11.98 -0.73 7.72
N ARG A 97 11.73 -1.51 6.66
CA ARG A 97 11.90 -2.97 6.69
C ARG A 97 13.37 -3.35 6.89
N LEU A 98 14.28 -2.77 6.13
CA LEU A 98 15.73 -3.04 6.20
C LEU A 98 16.32 -2.64 7.56
N LEU A 99 15.90 -1.52 8.14
CA LEU A 99 16.34 -1.11 9.48
C LEU A 99 15.90 -2.10 10.57
N ARG A 100 14.69 -2.66 10.45
CA ARG A 100 14.23 -3.73 11.36
C ARG A 100 15.05 -5.00 11.21
N GLU A 101 15.32 -5.41 9.97
CA GLU A 101 16.14 -6.59 9.69
C GLU A 101 17.58 -6.41 10.22
N ALA A 102 18.17 -5.24 10.04
CA ALA A 102 19.48 -4.90 10.59
C ALA A 102 19.50 -4.96 12.12
N ARG A 103 18.46 -4.45 12.79
CA ARG A 103 18.30 -4.59 14.24
C ARG A 103 18.20 -6.05 14.65
N ASP A 104 17.34 -6.84 14.01
CA ASP A 104 17.12 -8.24 14.36
C ASP A 104 18.42 -9.06 14.20
N LEU A 105 19.22 -8.76 13.17
CA LEU A 105 20.54 -9.36 12.97
C LEU A 105 21.56 -8.91 14.02
N ALA A 106 21.54 -7.64 14.43
CA ALA A 106 22.41 -7.10 15.48
C ALA A 106 22.05 -7.66 16.87
N GLU A 107 20.78 -7.99 17.12
CA GLU A 107 20.32 -8.63 18.36
C GLU A 107 20.64 -10.13 18.38
N ALA A 108 20.59 -10.80 17.22
CA ALA A 108 20.82 -12.24 17.10
C ALA A 108 22.30 -12.66 17.05
N GLY A 109 23.23 -11.74 16.83
CA GLY A 109 24.66 -12.01 16.76
C GLY A 109 25.50 -10.95 17.49
N PRO A 110 26.83 -11.14 17.62
CA PRO A 110 27.73 -10.15 18.22
C PRO A 110 27.99 -8.92 17.31
N GLY A 111 27.17 -8.72 16.29
CA GLY A 111 27.36 -7.69 15.26
C GLY A 111 26.95 -6.31 15.75
N VAL A 112 27.88 -5.61 16.40
CA VAL A 112 27.78 -4.16 16.61
C VAL A 112 27.97 -3.49 15.25
N LEU A 113 27.06 -2.59 14.87
CA LEU A 113 27.26 -1.72 13.71
C LEU A 113 28.61 -1.01 13.85
N ASP A 114 29.44 -1.06 12.82
CA ASP A 114 30.69 -0.29 12.82
C ASP A 114 30.41 1.22 12.74
N ALA A 115 31.44 2.05 12.95
CA ALA A 115 31.29 3.51 12.97
C ALA A 115 30.71 4.06 11.65
N ALA A 116 30.94 3.39 10.52
CA ALA A 116 30.38 3.78 9.23
C ALA A 116 28.89 3.44 9.15
N GLY A 117 28.49 2.25 9.62
CA GLY A 117 27.11 1.79 9.71
C GLY A 117 26.27 2.64 10.67
N THR A 118 26.83 3.04 11.83
CA THR A 118 26.12 3.92 12.77
C THR A 118 25.95 5.33 12.21
N ALA A 119 27.02 5.92 11.65
CA ALA A 119 26.94 7.27 11.07
C ALA A 119 25.97 7.32 9.87
N GLY A 120 26.01 6.31 8.99
CA GLY A 120 25.09 6.23 7.86
C GLY A 120 23.63 6.03 8.28
N ALA A 121 23.38 5.28 9.36
CA ALA A 121 22.04 5.12 9.92
C ALA A 121 21.51 6.42 10.53
N GLU A 122 22.33 7.15 11.29
CA GLU A 122 21.96 8.45 11.86
C GLU A 122 21.66 9.50 10.78
N GLU A 123 22.49 9.58 9.73
CA GLU A 123 22.27 10.46 8.58
C GLU A 123 20.96 10.13 7.88
N ALA A 124 20.72 8.86 7.55
CA ALA A 124 19.50 8.41 6.88
C ALA A 124 18.24 8.70 7.71
N LEU A 125 18.28 8.48 9.03
CA LEU A 125 17.20 8.81 9.95
C LEU A 125 16.95 10.32 10.00
N GLY A 126 18.00 11.14 10.00
CA GLY A 126 17.92 12.60 9.93
C GLY A 126 17.21 13.08 8.67
N SER A 127 17.62 12.59 7.49
CA SER A 127 17.00 12.92 6.21
C SER A 127 15.54 12.45 6.12
N LEU A 128 15.24 11.23 6.58
CA LEU A 128 13.86 10.71 6.61
C LEU A 128 12.95 11.54 7.51
N ARG A 129 13.44 11.98 8.67
CA ARG A 129 12.69 12.85 9.57
C ARG A 129 12.33 14.17 8.90
N ALA A 130 13.26 14.77 8.16
CA ALA A 130 13.00 16.00 7.40
C ALA A 130 11.91 15.80 6.32
N VAL A 131 11.96 14.68 5.59
CA VAL A 131 10.94 14.34 4.58
C VAL A 131 9.56 14.16 5.22
N VAL A 132 9.46 13.40 6.32
CA VAL A 132 8.18 13.18 7.03
C VAL A 132 7.62 14.50 7.56
N GLN A 133 8.45 15.36 8.16
CA GLN A 133 8.03 16.66 8.66
C GLN A 133 7.53 17.58 7.54
N HIS A 134 8.15 17.53 6.36
CA HIS A 134 7.71 18.30 5.20
C HIS A 134 6.39 17.76 4.62
N SER A 135 6.24 16.44 4.49
CA SER A 135 5.00 15.84 3.99
C SER A 135 3.80 16.02 4.94
N VAL A 136 4.03 16.03 6.26
CA VAL A 136 2.97 16.33 7.25
C VAL A 136 2.58 17.81 7.22
N ALA A 137 3.49 18.72 6.82
CA ALA A 137 3.18 20.13 6.65
C ALA A 137 2.36 20.40 5.37
N ASP A 138 2.60 19.66 4.29
CA ASP A 138 1.87 19.79 3.02
C ASP A 138 0.52 19.06 3.00
N CYS A 139 0.37 17.99 3.77
CA CYS A 139 -0.94 17.44 4.10
C CYS A 139 -1.55 18.30 5.20
N SER A 140 -2.12 19.46 4.85
CA SER A 140 -2.85 20.31 5.81
C SER A 140 -4.03 19.52 6.39
N ALA A 141 -3.77 18.78 7.47
CA ALA A 141 -4.82 18.23 8.30
C ALA A 141 -5.68 19.41 8.76
N ASP A 142 -6.99 19.26 8.67
CA ASP A 142 -7.96 20.24 9.16
C ASP A 142 -7.48 20.78 10.52
N PRO A 143 -7.27 22.10 10.67
CA PRO A 143 -6.79 22.69 11.94
C PRO A 143 -7.65 22.29 13.15
N LEU A 144 -8.94 22.04 12.96
CA LEU A 144 -9.82 21.54 14.03
C LEU A 144 -9.50 20.08 14.40
N GLN A 145 -9.20 19.26 13.40
CA GLN A 145 -8.79 17.86 13.59
C GLN A 145 -7.42 17.78 14.30
N GLN A 146 -6.47 18.64 13.93
CA GLN A 146 -5.17 18.73 14.62
C GLN A 146 -5.33 19.15 16.08
N ALA A 147 -6.18 20.14 16.35
CA ALA A 147 -6.48 20.57 17.72
C ALA A 147 -7.11 19.44 18.53
N LEU A 148 -8.04 18.67 17.95
CA LEU A 148 -8.67 17.53 18.60
C LEU A 148 -7.64 16.44 18.97
N GLU A 149 -6.77 16.07 18.04
CA GLU A 149 -5.74 15.05 18.26
C GLU A 149 -4.72 15.50 19.32
N ALA A 150 -4.30 16.77 19.29
CA ALA A 150 -3.40 17.34 20.27
C ALA A 150 -3.99 17.29 21.69
N ILE A 151 -5.28 17.65 21.85
CA ILE A 151 -5.99 17.59 23.14
C ILE A 151 -6.11 16.15 23.63
N GLN A 152 -6.46 15.20 22.75
CA GLN A 152 -6.56 13.78 23.11
C GLN A 152 -5.22 13.20 23.55
N TYR A 153 -4.14 13.55 22.83
CA TYR A 153 -2.78 13.15 23.18
C TYR A 153 -2.37 13.71 24.55
N ALA A 154 -2.60 15.00 24.79
CA ALA A 154 -2.31 15.63 26.07
C ALA A 154 -3.08 14.96 27.22
N ALA A 155 -4.37 14.66 27.03
CA ALA A 155 -5.17 13.96 28.03
C ALA A 155 -4.66 12.53 28.32
N ARG A 156 -4.17 11.82 27.31
CA ARG A 156 -3.51 10.52 27.51
C ARG A 156 -2.20 10.66 28.30
N ALA A 157 -1.36 11.63 27.93
CA ALA A 157 -0.09 11.90 28.60
C ALA A 157 -0.25 12.20 30.11
N VAL A 158 -1.28 12.99 30.47
CA VAL A 158 -1.62 13.26 31.88
C VAL A 158 -2.05 11.99 32.61
N ARG A 159 -2.91 11.16 31.99
CA ARG A 159 -3.36 9.89 32.59
C ARG A 159 -2.24 8.87 32.77
N GLU A 160 -1.28 8.85 31.84
CA GLU A 160 -0.08 7.99 31.89
C GLU A 160 0.96 8.50 32.90
N GLY A 161 0.71 9.61 33.58
CA GLY A 161 1.57 10.13 34.65
C GLY A 161 2.78 10.91 34.17
N ARG A 162 2.81 11.34 32.90
CA ARG A 162 3.94 12.12 32.34
C ARG A 162 4.22 13.43 33.08
N TYR A 163 3.19 14.00 33.72
CA TYR A 163 3.25 15.24 34.49
C TYR A 163 3.21 14.99 36.01
N GLY A 164 3.35 13.74 36.46
CA GLY A 164 3.27 13.38 37.88
C GLY A 164 1.88 13.56 38.49
N LYS A 165 1.83 13.68 39.83
CA LYS A 165 0.60 13.95 40.58
C LYS A 165 0.58 15.39 41.05
N ALA A 166 -0.61 15.99 41.04
CA ALA A 166 -0.81 17.34 41.57
C ALA A 166 -0.34 17.42 43.05
N PRO A 167 0.34 18.51 43.45
CA PRO A 167 0.73 18.71 44.83
C PRO A 167 -0.50 18.85 45.73
N SER A 168 -0.39 18.46 47.00
CA SER A 168 -1.48 18.57 47.98
C SER A 168 -1.80 20.01 48.40
N GLY A 169 -1.03 20.99 47.93
CA GLY A 169 -1.15 22.42 48.24
C GLY A 169 -1.73 23.23 47.07
N ASN A 170 -1.10 24.37 46.76
CA ASN A 170 -1.61 25.34 45.78
C ASN A 170 -1.45 24.85 44.32
N VAL A 171 -2.36 23.99 43.87
CA VAL A 171 -2.41 23.48 42.48
C VAL A 171 -2.48 24.60 41.45
N ARG A 172 -3.06 25.76 41.80
CA ARG A 172 -3.16 26.90 40.88
C ARG A 172 -1.82 27.53 40.53
N ALA A 173 -0.78 27.29 41.33
CA ALA A 173 0.56 27.80 41.08
C ALA A 173 1.41 26.88 40.19
N THR A 174 0.91 25.70 39.80
CA THR A 174 1.68 24.79 38.94
C THR A 174 1.60 25.17 37.48
N ASP A 175 2.66 24.89 36.73
CA ASP A 175 2.75 25.16 35.29
C ASP A 175 1.64 24.43 34.53
N GLU A 176 1.28 23.21 34.95
CA GLU A 176 0.20 22.43 34.33
C GLU A 176 -1.16 23.09 34.50
N TYR A 177 -1.43 23.69 35.67
CA TYR A 177 -2.69 24.40 35.91
C TYR A 177 -2.76 25.70 35.11
N GLN A 178 -1.63 26.42 34.99
CA GLN A 178 -1.53 27.62 34.17
C GLN A 178 -1.71 27.31 32.68
N LEU A 179 -1.06 26.25 32.18
CA LEU A 179 -1.24 25.75 30.82
C LEU A 179 -2.69 25.32 30.55
N TRP A 180 -3.32 24.62 31.50
CA TRP A 180 -4.75 24.31 31.40
C TRP A 180 -5.61 25.57 31.32
N GLY A 181 -5.32 26.58 32.14
CA GLY A 181 -5.99 27.88 32.08
C GLY A 181 -5.86 28.56 30.71
N ALA A 182 -4.67 28.53 30.12
CA ALA A 182 -4.42 29.06 28.78
C ALA A 182 -5.16 28.28 27.68
N ILE A 183 -5.14 26.94 27.74
CA ILE A 183 -5.90 26.07 26.81
C ILE A 183 -7.39 26.37 26.91
N LYS A 184 -7.91 26.46 28.14
CA LYS A 184 -9.30 26.80 28.38
C LYS A 184 -9.64 28.17 27.78
N SER A 185 -8.84 29.19 28.05
CA SER A 185 -9.05 30.53 27.50
C SER A 185 -9.03 30.56 25.96
N ALA A 186 -8.16 29.78 25.32
CA ALA A 186 -8.12 29.68 23.87
C ALA A 186 -9.36 28.96 23.28
N VAL A 187 -9.99 28.06 24.04
CA VAL A 187 -11.18 27.32 23.59
C VAL A 187 -12.47 28.09 23.88
N ASP A 188 -12.68 28.56 25.12
CA ASP A 188 -13.94 29.12 25.62
C ASP A 188 -13.81 30.45 26.39
N GLY A 189 -12.66 31.12 26.31
CA GLY A 189 -12.35 32.36 27.03
C GLY A 189 -12.89 33.65 26.40
N ASP A 190 -12.20 34.77 26.69
CA ASP A 190 -12.67 36.12 26.36
C ASP A 190 -12.84 36.39 24.84
N PRO A 191 -13.71 37.35 24.46
CA PRO A 191 -14.46 37.33 23.19
C PRO A 191 -13.66 37.66 21.92
N GLY A 192 -12.37 37.96 22.00
CA GLY A 192 -11.60 38.45 20.85
C GLY A 192 -11.08 37.36 19.93
N GLU A 193 -10.64 36.23 20.49
CA GLU A 193 -9.75 35.29 19.78
C GLU A 193 -9.99 33.81 20.13
N CYS A 194 -11.04 33.47 20.88
CA CYS A 194 -11.29 32.08 21.27
C CYS A 194 -11.99 31.27 20.17
N LEU A 195 -11.68 29.96 20.12
CA LEU A 195 -12.19 29.05 19.10
C LEU A 195 -13.72 28.99 19.07
N LEU A 196 -14.37 28.95 20.25
CA LEU A 196 -15.83 28.94 20.35
C LEU A 196 -16.46 30.16 19.70
N ARG A 197 -15.85 31.34 19.86
CA ARG A 197 -16.38 32.58 19.28
C ARG A 197 -16.22 32.59 17.76
N ALA A 198 -15.06 32.20 17.26
CA ALA A 198 -14.83 32.05 15.83
C ALA A 198 -15.85 31.10 15.17
N LEU A 199 -16.16 29.96 15.83
CA LEU A 199 -17.18 29.02 15.35
C LEU A 199 -18.60 29.59 15.41
N GLN A 200 -18.91 30.45 16.40
CA GLN A 200 -20.20 31.13 16.49
C GLN A 200 -20.35 32.23 15.42
N ASP A 201 -19.31 33.01 15.17
CA ASP A 201 -19.33 34.11 14.19
C ASP A 201 -19.54 33.61 12.75
N VAL A 202 -19.01 32.43 12.43
CA VAL A 202 -19.20 31.78 11.12
C VAL A 202 -20.45 30.86 11.10
N GLY A 203 -21.16 30.72 12.22
CA GLY A 203 -22.46 30.04 12.28
C GLY A 203 -22.42 28.52 12.47
N PHE A 204 -21.26 27.93 12.79
CA PHE A 204 -21.12 26.50 13.07
C PHE A 204 -21.63 26.09 14.46
N VAL A 205 -21.67 27.03 15.40
CA VAL A 205 -22.15 26.81 16.78
C VAL A 205 -23.18 27.87 17.17
N LYS A 206 -24.29 27.45 17.77
CA LYS A 206 -25.33 28.37 18.26
C LYS A 206 -24.91 29.03 19.57
N VAL A 207 -25.13 30.33 19.69
CA VAL A 207 -25.00 31.07 20.95
C VAL A 207 -26.13 30.61 21.90
N ARG A 208 -25.79 30.09 23.08
CA ARG A 208 -26.80 29.82 24.11
C ARG A 208 -27.23 31.14 24.75
N GLY A 209 -28.52 31.49 24.65
CA GLY A 209 -29.10 32.65 25.32
C GLY A 209 -29.66 33.75 24.43
N ARG A 210 -29.89 33.49 23.14
CA ARG A 210 -30.80 34.28 22.30
C ARG A 210 -31.92 33.40 21.76
#